data_AF-A0A1T4KMU8-F1
#
_entry.id   AF-A0A1T4KMU8-F1
#
_cell.length_a   1.000
_cell.length_b   1.000
_cell.length_c   1.000
_cell.angle_alpha   90.00
_cell.angle_beta   90.00
_cell.angle_gamma   90.00
#
_symmetry.space_group_name_H-M   'P 1'
#
loop_
_entity.id
_entity.type
_entity.pdbx_description
1 polymer ?
#
loop_
_entity_poly.entity_id
_entity_poly.type
_entity_poly.pdbx_seq_one_letter_code
_entity_poly.pdbx_strand_id
1 'polypeptide(L)'
;MNGKFIASNLCIILKPKNDKYKVNLKFYKYYLESLQKQIRSDLADGTSKLTINADDLMDYYIEYILIDEQNKFYDENIKNMRS
;
A
#
# COMPACT_ATOMS: atom_id res chain seq x y z
N MET A 1 -15.90 4.34 -19.85
CA MET A 1 -14.59 3.68 -19.73
C MET A 1 -13.64 4.03 -20.88
N ASN A 2 -14.13 4.31 -22.09
CA ASN A 2 -13.32 4.84 -23.21
C ASN A 2 -12.63 6.17 -22.86
N GLY A 3 -11.33 6.13 -22.54
CA GLY A 3 -10.45 7.29 -22.37
C GLY A 3 -10.31 7.86 -20.95
N LYS A 4 -11.08 7.38 -19.96
CA LYS A 4 -11.00 7.86 -18.57
C LYS A 4 -10.15 7.00 -17.65
N PHE A 5 -9.84 5.76 -18.06
CA PHE A 5 -9.11 4.79 -17.23
C PHE A 5 -8.13 4.00 -18.10
N ILE A 6 -6.95 3.71 -17.56
CA ILE A 6 -5.97 2.79 -18.16
C ILE A 6 -6.08 1.48 -17.40
N ALA A 7 -6.43 0.40 -18.11
CA ALA A 7 -6.30 -0.95 -17.58
C ALA A 7 -4.86 -1.40 -17.77
N SER A 8 -4.15 -1.67 -16.68
CA SER A 8 -2.78 -2.17 -16.70
C SER A 8 -2.73 -3.51 -15.98
N ASN A 9 -2.09 -4.49 -16.62
CA ASN A 9 -1.79 -5.78 -16.00
C ASN A 9 -0.64 -5.68 -14.97
N LEU A 10 -0.11 -4.47 -14.71
CA LEU A 10 1.05 -4.21 -13.83
C LEU A 10 0.64 -3.67 -12.45
N CYS A 11 -0.62 -3.82 -12.05
CA CYS A 11 -1.10 -3.37 -10.74
C CYS A 11 -1.38 -4.58 -9.84
N ILE A 12 -0.76 -4.59 -8.66
CA ILE A 12 -1.07 -5.54 -7.60
C ILE A 12 -2.09 -4.89 -6.67
N ILE A 13 -3.25 -5.53 -6.50
CA ILE A 13 -4.33 -5.03 -5.63
C ILE A 13 -4.24 -5.77 -4.29
N LEU A 14 -3.88 -5.04 -3.24
CA LEU A 14 -3.89 -5.55 -1.87
C LEU A 14 -5.31 -5.51 -1.30
N LYS A 15 -5.74 -6.64 -0.70
CA LYS A 15 -7.04 -6.75 -0.01
C LYS A 15 -6.82 -7.30 1.39
N PRO A 16 -7.55 -6.82 2.41
CA PRO A 16 -7.53 -7.43 3.74
C PRO A 16 -7.91 -8.91 3.66
N LYS A 17 -7.15 -9.78 4.33
CA LYS A 17 -7.31 -11.24 4.23
C LYS A 17 -8.33 -11.81 5.23
N ASN A 18 -8.48 -11.21 6.40
CA ASN A 18 -9.39 -11.69 7.45
C ASN A 18 -9.83 -10.57 8.41
N ASP A 19 -10.88 -10.84 9.18
CA ASP A 19 -11.43 -9.90 10.17
C ASP A 19 -10.65 -9.84 11.48
N LYS A 20 -9.68 -10.75 11.67
CA LYS A 20 -8.85 -10.82 12.88
C LYS A 20 -7.94 -9.60 13.02
N TYR A 21 -7.39 -9.13 11.90
CA TYR A 21 -6.55 -7.94 11.85
C TYR A 21 -7.29 -6.84 11.11
N LYS A 22 -8.11 -6.10 11.86
CA LYS A 22 -8.81 -4.94 11.31
C LYS A 22 -7.77 -3.92 10.83
N VAL A 23 -8.01 -3.38 9.64
CA VAL A 23 -7.15 -2.40 9.00
C VAL A 23 -7.97 -1.20 8.55
N ASN A 24 -7.46 -0.02 8.81
CA ASN A 24 -7.92 1.21 8.20
C ASN A 24 -7.19 1.37 6.85
N LEU A 25 -7.89 1.11 5.75
CA LEU A 25 -7.32 1.19 4.40
C LEU A 25 -6.81 2.59 4.05
N LYS A 26 -7.39 3.64 4.63
CA LYS A 26 -6.93 5.02 4.39
C LYS A 26 -5.63 5.30 5.11
N PHE A 27 -5.46 4.77 6.33
CA PHE A 27 -4.17 4.79 7.03
C PHE A 27 -3.11 4.02 6.24
N TYR A 28 -3.39 2.75 5.88
CA TYR A 28 -2.44 1.91 5.18
C TYR A 28 -2.06 2.44 3.79
N LYS A 29 -2.94 3.17 3.12
CA LYS A 29 -2.58 3.92 1.91
C LYS A 29 -1.40 4.86 2.18
N TYR A 30 -1.50 5.71 3.19
CA TYR A 30 -0.44 6.68 3.52
C TYR A 30 0.83 5.99 4.04
N TYR A 31 0.67 4.96 4.86
CA TYR A 31 1.79 4.19 5.39
C TYR A 31 2.57 3.47 4.27
N LEU A 32 1.89 2.86 3.30
CA LEU A 32 2.56 2.25 2.15
C LEU A 32 3.13 3.30 1.19
N GLU A 33 2.49 4.47 1.05
CA GLU A 33 3.04 5.60 0.30
C GLU A 33 4.36 6.09 0.91
N SER A 34 4.49 6.15 2.24
CA SER A 34 5.75 6.54 2.90
C SER A 34 6.85 5.49 2.74
N LEU A 35 6.49 4.20 2.70
CA LEU A 35 7.42 3.09 2.49
C LEU A 35 7.73 2.82 1.01
N GLN A 36 7.05 3.48 0.08
CA GLN A 36 7.11 3.13 -1.35
C GLN A 36 8.54 3.12 -1.91
N LYS A 37 9.38 4.08 -1.52
CA LYS A 37 10.78 4.16 -1.99
C LYS A 37 11.61 2.98 -1.49
N GLN A 38 11.40 2.58 -0.24
CA GLN A 38 12.09 1.45 0.37
C GLN A 38 11.63 0.13 -0.28
N ILE A 39 10.32 -0.12 -0.35
CA ILE A 39 9.74 -1.30 -1.00
C ILE A 39 10.27 -1.44 -2.43
N ARG A 40 10.34 -0.33 -3.18
CA ARG A 40 10.91 -0.33 -4.54
C ARG A 40 12.41 -0.64 -4.53
N SER A 41 13.19 -0.08 -3.60
CA SER A 41 14.62 -0.35 -3.51
C SER A 41 14.89 -1.83 -3.20
N ASP A 42 14.06 -2.43 -2.34
CA ASP A 42 14.28 -3.78 -1.82
C ASP A 42 13.77 -4.86 -2.79
N LEU A 43 12.68 -4.59 -3.51
CA LEU A 43 11.99 -5.59 -4.34
C LEU A 43 12.08 -5.35 -5.85
N ALA A 44 12.66 -4.24 -6.31
CA ALA A 44 12.77 -4.00 -7.74
C ALA A 44 13.78 -4.96 -8.37
N ASP A 45 13.31 -5.70 -9.36
CA ASP A 45 14.08 -6.65 -10.14
C ASP A 45 14.06 -6.30 -11.63
N GLY A 46 15.07 -6.73 -12.38
CA GLY A 46 15.24 -6.48 -13.80
C GLY A 46 16.25 -5.37 -14.14
N THR A 47 16.96 -5.54 -15.27
CA THR A 47 18.05 -4.63 -15.66
C THR A 47 17.61 -3.48 -16.58
N SER A 48 16.72 -3.75 -17.54
CA SER A 48 16.22 -2.75 -18.49
C SER A 48 14.89 -2.12 -18.10
N LYS A 49 14.07 -2.82 -17.30
CA LYS A 49 12.79 -2.34 -16.78
C LYS A 49 12.54 -2.95 -15.40
N LEU A 50 12.53 -2.11 -14.38
CA LEU A 50 12.29 -2.53 -13.01
C LEU A 50 10.84 -2.97 -12.81
N THR A 51 10.66 -4.17 -12.27
CA THR A 51 9.38 -4.75 -11.89
C THR A 51 9.42 -5.25 -10.45
N ILE A 52 8.26 -5.40 -9.81
CA ILE A 52 8.12 -6.02 -8.50
C ILE A 52 7.28 -7.27 -8.70
N ASN A 53 7.79 -8.43 -8.27
CA ASN A 53 7.04 -9.67 -8.34
C ASN A 53 5.96 -9.70 -7.25
N ALA A 54 4.82 -10.31 -7.55
CA ALA A 54 3.71 -10.37 -6.61
C ALA A 54 4.03 -11.21 -5.37
N ASP A 55 4.75 -12.32 -5.54
CA ASP A 55 5.14 -13.21 -4.44
C ASP A 55 6.10 -12.49 -3.49
N ASP A 56 7.14 -11.84 -4.03
CA ASP A 56 8.10 -11.05 -3.23
C ASP A 56 7.40 -9.92 -2.45
N LEU A 57 6.40 -9.26 -3.04
CA LEU A 57 5.63 -8.23 -2.36
C LEU A 57 4.69 -8.80 -1.27
N MET A 58 4.15 -10.01 -1.46
CA MET A 58 3.32 -10.68 -0.45
C MET A 58 4.13 -11.17 0.75
N ASP A 59 5.40 -11.53 0.52
CA ASP A 59 6.34 -11.97 1.57
C ASP A 59 7.06 -10.80 2.25
N TYR A 60 6.92 -9.57 1.73
CA TYR A 60 7.51 -8.38 2.32
C TYR A 60 6.84 -8.00 3.65
N TYR A 61 7.60 -8.09 4.74
CA TYR A 61 7.12 -7.79 6.08
C TYR A 61 6.99 -6.29 6.31
N ILE A 62 5.79 -5.86 6.73
CA ILE A 62 5.51 -4.53 7.26
C ILE A 62 4.95 -4.64 8.68
N GLU A 63 5.13 -3.59 9.47
CA GLU A 63 4.60 -3.57 10.83
C GLU A 63 3.07 -3.51 10.84
N TYR A 64 2.47 -4.29 11.73
CA TYR A 64 1.06 -4.16 12.05
C TYR A 64 0.89 -3.21 13.22
N ILE A 65 0.27 -2.06 12.93
CA ILE A 65 -0.10 -1.06 13.93
C ILE A 65 -1.51 -1.37 14.42
N LEU A 66 -1.81 -1.18 15.71
CA LEU A 66 -3.14 -1.51 16.24
C LEU A 66 -4.23 -0.62 15.63
N ILE A 67 -5.43 -1.16 15.42
CA ILE A 67 -6.51 -0.45 14.71
C ILE A 67 -6.86 0.91 15.34
N ASP A 68 -6.79 1.03 16.65
CA ASP A 68 -7.06 2.28 17.35
C ASP A 68 -5.99 3.35 17.06
N GLU A 69 -4.73 2.94 16.96
CA GLU A 69 -3.61 3.83 16.59
C GLU A 69 -3.68 4.22 15.11
N GLN A 70 -4.03 3.28 14.23
CA GLN A 70 -4.25 3.56 12.82
C GLN A 70 -5.33 4.64 12.63
N ASN A 71 -6.46 4.50 13.34
CA ASN A 71 -7.58 5.43 13.28
C ASN A 71 -7.20 6.80 13.84
N LYS A 72 -6.58 6.82 15.03
CA LYS A 72 -6.10 8.04 15.68
C LYS A 72 -5.16 8.81 14.76
N PHE A 73 -4.14 8.15 14.21
CA PHE A 73 -3.20 8.79 13.30
C PHE A 73 -3.89 9.36 12.07
N TYR A 74 -4.82 8.61 11.48
CA TYR A 74 -5.58 9.06 10.31
C TYR A 74 -6.42 10.32 10.60
N ASP A 75 -7.17 10.33 11.70
CA ASP A 75 -8.01 11.47 12.06
C ASP A 75 -7.18 12.72 12.40
N GLU A 76 -6.06 12.56 13.12
CA GLU A 76 -5.22 13.67 13.56
C GLU A 76 -4.37 14.28 12.43
N ASN A 77 -3.84 13.45 11.53
CA ASN A 77 -2.79 13.87 10.61
C ASN A 77 -3.21 13.87 9.14
N ILE A 78 -4.17 13.03 8.75
CA ILE A 78 -4.43 12.76 7.33
C ILE A 78 -5.77 13.36 6.88
N LYS A 79 -6.82 13.18 7.68
CA LYS A 79 -8.20 13.49 7.29
C LYS A 79 -8.40 14.92 6.79
N ASN A 80 -7.69 15.86 7.40
CA ASN A 80 -7.81 17.29 7.10
C ASN A 80 -6.82 17.78 6.02
N MET A 81 -5.89 16.94 5.54
CA MET A 81 -4.93 17.32 4.49
C MET A 81 -5.51 17.30 3.07
N ARG A 82 -6.76 16.84 2.89
CA ARG A 82 -7.44 16.76 1.58
C ARG A 82 -8.67 17.67 1.48
N SER A 83 -8.65 18.81 2.19
CA SER A 83 -9.63 19.90 2.01
C SER A 83 -9.29 20.75 0.79
#